data_AF-A0A1T5CR17-F1
#
_entry.id   AF-A0A1T5CR17-F1
#
_cell.length_a   1.000
_cell.length_b   1.000
_cell.length_c   1.000
_cell.angle_alpha   90.00
_cell.angle_beta   90.00
_cell.angle_gamma   90.00
#
_symmetry.space_group_name_H-M   'P 1'
#
loop_
_entity.id
_entity.type
_entity.pdbx_description
1 polymer ?
#
loop_
_entity_poly.entity_id
_entity_poly.type
_entity_poly.pdbx_seq_one_letter_code
_entity_poly.pdbx_strand_id
1 'polypeptide(L)'
;MKQFSTFLLLFFVFSTVDAQRRQIQEDIFGNLESISNDKSYKAKLERNIFDDLVFTDSKNNKLHFEKKYLEREFPGVLADKKKQSEMLTRLIRENRRQSSYSAKFSIDIFDNLIIEDNQGYKLKRGTDIFGNENVVEEYGGTKTSFKRTLNGGLEYIDGTEKASLSKDIFDRWIYKDSFGNEIQFGKSSWERILRRYHSEESVFNGLLDDYFYR
;
A
#
# COMPACT_ATOMS: atom_id res chain seq x y z
N MET A 1 12.51 -12.93 -11.56
CA MET A 1 11.34 -12.15 -12.01
C MET A 1 10.51 -11.74 -10.81
N LYS A 2 10.90 -10.66 -10.16
CA LYS A 2 10.04 -9.88 -9.27
C LYS A 2 9.90 -8.55 -10.00
N GLN A 3 8.71 -8.26 -10.50
CA GLN A 3 8.41 -6.97 -11.11
C GLN A 3 8.21 -5.99 -9.96
N PHE A 4 8.75 -4.77 -10.06
CA PHE A 4 8.35 -3.62 -9.24
C PHE A 4 6.89 -3.23 -9.48
N SER A 5 5.98 -4.11 -9.05
CA SER A 5 4.57 -3.84 -8.83
C SER A 5 4.25 -3.85 -7.32
N THR A 6 5.26 -3.74 -6.46
CA THR A 6 5.10 -3.83 -5.00
C THR A 6 5.75 -2.64 -4.31
N PHE A 7 5.02 -1.53 -4.29
CA PHE A 7 5.02 -0.61 -3.14
C PHE A 7 3.74 -0.78 -2.29
N LEU A 8 3.17 -1.99 -2.33
CA LEU A 8 2.14 -2.47 -1.42
C LEU A 8 2.40 -3.96 -1.21
N LEU A 9 3.11 -4.32 -0.14
CA LEU A 9 3.21 -5.72 0.29
C LEU A 9 2.89 -5.83 1.78
N LEU A 10 1.65 -5.44 2.13
CA LEU A 10 0.89 -6.25 3.07
C LEU A 10 0.93 -7.69 2.54
N PHE A 11 1.51 -8.61 3.30
CA PHE A 11 1.67 -10.03 2.96
C PHE A 11 0.32 -10.66 2.58
N PHE A 12 -0.07 -10.61 1.31
CA PHE A 12 -1.20 -11.36 0.75
C PHE A 12 -0.73 -12.76 0.35
N VAL A 13 -0.76 -13.70 1.28
CA VAL A 13 -0.60 -15.11 0.93
C VAL A 13 -1.91 -15.62 0.32
N PHE A 14 -2.00 -15.62 -1.01
CA PHE A 14 -2.99 -16.40 -1.75
C PHE A 14 -2.69 -17.89 -1.55
N SER A 15 -3.59 -18.60 -0.87
CA SER A 15 -3.66 -20.06 -0.93
C SER A 15 -5.13 -20.50 -0.82
N THR A 16 -5.54 -21.24 -1.86
CA THR A 16 -6.77 -22.04 -2.05
C THR A 16 -8.13 -21.34 -1.97
N VAL A 17 -8.90 -21.48 -3.05
CA VAL A 17 -10.35 -21.24 -3.10
C VAL A 17 -11.03 -22.31 -2.24
N ASP A 18 -11.18 -22.03 -0.95
CA ASP A 18 -12.23 -22.67 -0.16
C ASP A 18 -13.53 -21.94 -0.48
N ALA A 19 -14.32 -22.50 -1.40
CA ALA A 19 -15.72 -22.13 -1.60
C ALA A 19 -16.57 -22.62 -0.43
N GLN A 20 -16.25 -22.15 0.79
CA GLN A 20 -17.15 -22.28 1.92
C GLN A 20 -18.14 -21.13 1.83
N ARG A 21 -19.38 -21.45 1.43
CA ARG A 21 -20.51 -20.54 1.38
C ARG A 21 -20.84 -20.10 2.82
N ARG A 22 -20.06 -19.16 3.36
CA ARG A 22 -20.29 -18.54 4.67
C ARG A 22 -21.53 -17.67 4.57
N GLN A 23 -22.43 -17.81 5.53
CA GLN A 23 -23.63 -16.98 5.58
C GLN A 23 -23.22 -15.63 6.17
N ILE A 24 -23.16 -14.61 5.32
CA ILE A 24 -23.14 -13.21 5.75
C ILE A 24 -24.59 -12.82 6.02
N GLN A 25 -24.84 -12.27 7.21
CA GLN A 25 -26.14 -11.78 7.64
C GLN A 25 -26.03 -10.29 7.95
N GLU A 26 -27.12 -9.56 7.74
CA GLU A 26 -27.23 -8.15 8.08
C GLU A 26 -28.04 -8.01 9.38
N ASP A 27 -27.55 -7.23 10.33
CA ASP A 27 -28.30 -6.90 11.55
C ASP A 27 -29.30 -5.75 11.33
N ILE A 28 -30.08 -5.41 12.36
CA ILE A 28 -31.10 -4.34 12.28
C ILE A 28 -30.53 -2.93 12.06
N PHE A 29 -29.23 -2.73 12.31
CA PHE A 29 -28.51 -1.47 12.09
C PHE A 29 -27.81 -1.44 10.73
N GLY A 30 -27.91 -2.54 9.99
CA GLY A 30 -27.27 -2.73 8.70
C GLY A 30 -25.80 -3.16 8.79
N ASN A 31 -25.31 -3.60 9.95
CA ASN A 31 -23.97 -4.16 10.07
C ASN A 31 -23.94 -5.59 9.52
N LEU A 32 -22.79 -6.03 9.02
CA LEU A 32 -22.62 -7.37 8.49
C LEU A 32 -21.95 -8.28 9.51
N GLU A 33 -22.48 -9.48 9.71
CA GLU A 33 -21.90 -10.53 10.52
C GLU A 33 -21.70 -11.81 9.70
N SER A 34 -20.59 -12.51 9.94
CA SER A 34 -20.28 -13.80 9.35
C SER A 34 -19.91 -14.78 10.46
N ILE A 35 -20.47 -15.99 10.38
CA ILE A 35 -20.12 -17.11 11.26
C ILE A 35 -19.66 -18.29 10.39
N SER A 36 -18.55 -18.94 10.75
CA SER A 36 -18.11 -20.15 10.09
C SER A 36 -19.06 -21.32 10.36
N ASN A 37 -19.09 -22.32 9.48
CA ASN A 37 -20.01 -23.45 9.59
C ASN A 37 -19.86 -24.23 10.91
N ASP A 38 -18.63 -24.36 11.39
CA ASP A 38 -18.27 -24.98 12.67
C ASP A 38 -18.44 -24.05 13.88
N LYS A 39 -18.89 -22.80 13.65
CA LYS A 39 -19.07 -21.73 14.65
C LYS A 39 -17.79 -21.31 15.39
N SER A 40 -16.62 -21.77 14.95
CA SER A 40 -15.32 -21.48 15.59
C SER A 40 -14.82 -20.07 15.29
N TYR A 41 -15.27 -19.47 14.19
CA TYR A 41 -14.86 -18.15 13.75
C TYR A 41 -16.07 -17.25 13.51
N LYS A 42 -16.03 -16.05 14.09
CA LYS A 42 -17.04 -15.00 13.91
C LYS A 42 -16.35 -13.72 13.50
N ALA A 43 -16.94 -12.97 12.58
CA ALA A 43 -16.44 -11.66 12.18
C ALA A 43 -17.58 -10.70 11.89
N LYS A 44 -17.33 -9.41 12.09
CA LYS A 44 -18.28 -8.33 11.87
C LYS A 44 -17.63 -7.21 11.06
N LEU A 45 -18.46 -6.51 10.29
CA LEU A 45 -18.16 -5.24 9.67
C LEU A 45 -19.25 -4.24 10.06
N GLU A 46 -18.89 -3.31 10.93
CA GLU A 46 -19.82 -2.37 11.57
C GLU A 46 -19.58 -0.96 11.07
N ARG A 47 -20.67 -0.21 10.86
CA ARG A 47 -20.58 1.21 10.52
C ARG A 47 -20.77 2.06 11.77
N ASN A 48 -19.82 2.95 12.05
CA ASN A 48 -19.93 3.88 13.19
C ASN A 48 -20.69 5.18 12.80
N ILE A 49 -20.83 6.10 13.75
CA ILE A 49 -21.52 7.38 13.56
C ILE A 49 -20.83 8.35 12.58
N PHE A 50 -19.59 8.09 12.19
CA PHE A 50 -18.80 8.86 11.23
C PHE A 50 -18.79 8.25 9.83
N ASP A 51 -19.61 7.21 9.60
CA ASP A 51 -19.62 6.36 8.41
C ASP A 51 -18.30 5.58 8.18
N ASP A 52 -17.45 5.46 9.19
CA ASP A 52 -16.31 4.56 9.11
C ASP A 52 -16.79 3.11 9.13
N LEU A 53 -15.99 2.21 8.53
CA LEU A 53 -16.20 0.78 8.68
C LEU A 53 -15.17 0.20 9.65
N VAL A 54 -15.65 -0.58 10.62
CA VAL A 54 -14.82 -1.25 11.61
C VAL A 54 -15.03 -2.75 11.46
N PHE A 55 -13.95 -3.45 11.12
CA PHE A 55 -13.91 -4.91 11.12
C PHE A 55 -13.46 -5.42 12.48
N THR A 56 -14.15 -6.44 12.99
CA THR A 56 -13.72 -7.19 14.18
C THR A 56 -13.90 -8.69 13.95
N ASP A 57 -13.11 -9.51 14.64
CA ASP A 57 -13.30 -10.97 14.63
C ASP A 57 -13.08 -11.64 15.99
N SER A 58 -13.42 -12.93 16.04
CA SER A 58 -13.28 -13.78 17.23
C SER A 58 -11.83 -14.12 17.60
N LYS A 59 -10.84 -13.63 16.84
CA LYS A 59 -9.41 -13.71 17.18
C LYS A 59 -8.88 -12.38 17.72
N ASN A 60 -9.76 -11.46 18.07
CA ASN A 60 -9.45 -10.12 18.56
C ASN A 60 -8.73 -9.24 17.53
N ASN A 61 -8.90 -9.53 16.23
CA ASN A 61 -8.42 -8.62 15.20
C ASN A 61 -9.38 -7.42 15.08
N LYS A 62 -8.86 -6.23 14.83
CA LYS A 62 -9.64 -4.99 14.68
C LYS A 62 -9.06 -4.06 13.61
N LEU A 63 -9.76 -3.88 12.50
CA LEU A 63 -9.33 -2.98 11.42
C LEU A 63 -10.31 -1.81 11.31
N HIS A 64 -9.81 -0.58 11.35
CA HIS A 64 -10.62 0.65 11.29
C HIS A 64 -10.34 1.40 9.98
N PHE A 65 -11.36 1.53 9.15
CA PHE A 65 -11.31 2.22 7.87
C PHE A 65 -12.10 3.52 7.96
N GLU A 66 -11.41 4.66 7.92
CA GLU A 66 -12.08 5.95 7.94
C GLU A 66 -12.89 6.20 6.67
N LYS A 67 -14.00 6.93 6.79
CA LYS A 67 -14.88 7.28 5.67
C LYS A 67 -14.12 7.80 4.44
N LYS A 68 -13.22 8.77 4.63
CA LYS A 68 -12.45 9.39 3.53
C LYS A 68 -11.54 8.37 2.82
N TYR A 69 -11.01 7.39 3.55
CA TYR A 69 -10.23 6.30 2.96
C TYR A 69 -11.12 5.38 2.12
N LEU A 70 -12.30 5.03 2.65
CA LEU A 70 -13.26 4.19 1.94
C LEU A 70 -13.77 4.85 0.66
N GLU A 71 -14.06 6.15 0.69
CA GLU A 71 -14.52 6.90 -0.48
C GLU A 71 -13.46 6.94 -1.59
N ARG A 72 -12.18 7.03 -1.23
CA ARG A 72 -11.06 7.09 -2.17
C ARG A 72 -10.67 5.72 -2.72
N GLU A 73 -10.43 4.74 -1.85
CA GLU A 73 -9.87 3.43 -2.23
C GLU A 73 -10.95 2.39 -2.60
N PHE A 74 -12.17 2.57 -2.09
CA PHE A 74 -13.29 1.64 -2.31
C PHE A 74 -14.57 2.40 -2.73
N PRO A 75 -14.55 3.10 -3.89
CA PRO A 75 -15.63 3.99 -4.28
C PRO A 75 -16.99 3.29 -4.30
N GLY A 76 -17.95 3.88 -3.59
CA GLY A 76 -19.32 3.38 -3.45
C GLY A 76 -19.52 2.25 -2.43
N VAL A 77 -18.48 1.79 -1.73
CA VAL A 77 -18.63 0.72 -0.71
C VAL A 77 -19.60 1.10 0.40
N LEU A 78 -19.68 2.38 0.77
CA LEU A 78 -20.58 2.85 1.82
C LEU A 78 -22.06 2.72 1.46
N ALA A 79 -22.39 2.77 0.17
CA ALA A 79 -23.76 2.69 -0.34
C ALA A 79 -24.17 1.29 -0.80
N ASP A 80 -23.21 0.40 -1.05
CA ASP A 80 -23.45 -0.89 -1.70
C ASP A 80 -23.16 -2.07 -0.76
N LYS A 81 -24.22 -2.76 -0.33
CA LYS A 81 -24.16 -3.93 0.56
C LYS A 81 -23.40 -5.11 -0.04
N LYS A 82 -23.43 -5.26 -1.36
CA LYS A 82 -22.65 -6.31 -2.04
C LYS A 82 -21.17 -6.02 -1.90
N LYS A 83 -20.74 -4.77 -2.13
CA LYS A 83 -19.34 -4.35 -1.93
C LYS A 83 -18.89 -4.50 -0.47
N GLN A 84 -19.75 -4.15 0.50
CA GLN A 84 -19.46 -4.38 1.92
C GLN A 84 -19.29 -5.87 2.25
N SER A 85 -20.14 -6.73 1.67
CA SER A 85 -20.06 -8.18 1.86
C SER A 85 -18.80 -8.79 1.24
N GLU A 86 -18.40 -8.31 0.05
CA GLU A 86 -17.14 -8.68 -0.60
C GLU A 86 -15.94 -8.22 0.24
N MET A 87 -15.98 -6.99 0.79
CA MET A 87 -14.98 -6.47 1.71
C MET A 87 -14.89 -7.32 2.98
N LEU A 88 -16.00 -7.65 3.65
CA LEU A 88 -15.99 -8.52 4.83
C LEU A 88 -15.39 -9.89 4.50
N THR A 89 -15.79 -10.51 3.39
CA THR A 89 -15.24 -11.80 2.94
C THR A 89 -13.72 -11.73 2.77
N ARG A 90 -13.24 -10.64 2.16
CA ARG A 90 -11.83 -10.38 1.96
C ARG A 90 -11.09 -10.24 3.29
N LEU A 91 -11.59 -9.41 4.21
CA LEU A 91 -10.98 -9.17 5.52
C LEU A 91 -10.91 -10.44 6.36
N ILE A 92 -11.95 -11.26 6.34
CA ILE A 92 -11.96 -12.58 7.00
C ILE A 92 -10.82 -13.45 6.46
N ARG A 93 -10.67 -13.54 5.14
CA ARG A 93 -9.63 -14.37 4.51
C ARG A 93 -8.23 -13.92 4.92
N GLU A 94 -8.02 -12.61 4.99
CA GLU A 94 -6.74 -11.98 5.32
C GLU A 94 -6.39 -12.14 6.80
N ASN A 95 -7.37 -11.98 7.69
CA ASN A 95 -7.13 -11.88 9.13
C ASN A 95 -7.37 -13.21 9.88
N ARG A 96 -8.02 -14.22 9.29
CA ARG A 96 -8.32 -15.50 9.98
C ARG A 96 -7.11 -16.23 10.56
N ARG A 97 -5.90 -15.97 10.06
CA ARG A 97 -4.65 -16.58 10.54
C ARG A 97 -3.94 -15.73 11.59
N GLN A 98 -4.33 -14.48 11.76
CA GLN A 98 -3.79 -13.55 12.74
C GLN A 98 -4.62 -13.53 14.02
N SER A 99 -4.03 -13.02 15.10
CA SER A 99 -4.71 -12.81 16.37
C SER A 99 -4.24 -11.51 16.99
N SER A 100 -5.15 -10.76 17.59
CA SER A 100 -4.88 -9.46 18.22
C SER A 100 -4.23 -8.45 17.27
N TYR A 101 -4.43 -8.58 15.96
CA TYR A 101 -3.94 -7.61 14.98
C TYR A 101 -4.84 -6.37 14.95
N SER A 102 -4.27 -5.18 14.86
CA SER A 102 -5.04 -3.96 14.73
C SER A 102 -4.39 -3.00 13.76
N ALA A 103 -5.18 -2.44 12.84
CA ALA A 103 -4.71 -1.47 11.87
C ALA A 103 -5.73 -0.35 11.64
N LYS A 104 -5.22 0.84 11.33
CA LYS A 104 -5.99 2.03 10.99
C LYS A 104 -5.64 2.49 9.58
N PHE A 105 -6.67 2.82 8.81
CA PHE A 105 -6.57 3.29 7.43
C PHE A 105 -7.28 4.65 7.33
N SER A 106 -6.55 5.70 7.00
CA SER A 106 -7.04 7.07 7.02
C SER A 106 -6.46 7.93 5.90
N ILE A 107 -7.15 9.04 5.60
CA ILE A 107 -6.63 10.10 4.73
C ILE A 107 -6.47 11.36 5.56
N ASP A 108 -5.27 11.94 5.59
CA ASP A 108 -5.02 13.16 6.35
C ASP A 108 -5.61 14.42 5.68
N ILE A 109 -5.40 15.56 6.32
CA ILE A 109 -5.88 16.87 5.85
C ILE A 109 -5.18 17.37 4.58
N PHE A 110 -4.05 16.77 4.22
CA PHE A 110 -3.28 17.07 3.01
C PHE A 110 -3.48 15.99 1.94
N ASP A 111 -4.55 15.20 2.05
CA ASP A 111 -4.89 14.09 1.16
C ASP A 111 -3.86 12.95 1.10
N ASN A 112 -2.98 12.85 2.11
CA ASN A 112 -2.07 11.71 2.20
C ASN A 112 -2.81 10.47 2.73
N LEU A 113 -2.58 9.33 2.08
CA LEU A 113 -2.86 8.02 2.65
C LEU A 113 -2.00 7.80 3.90
N ILE A 114 -2.63 7.38 4.99
CA ILE A 114 -1.97 6.93 6.21
C ILE A 114 -2.47 5.53 6.56
N ILE A 115 -1.55 4.58 6.75
CA ILE A 115 -1.85 3.25 7.28
C ILE A 115 -0.91 2.98 8.44
N GLU A 116 -1.44 2.58 9.59
CA GLU A 116 -0.64 2.22 10.76
C GLU A 116 -1.19 0.97 11.42
N ASP A 117 -0.32 0.11 11.93
CA ASP A 117 -0.74 -1.08 12.67
C ASP A 117 -0.04 -1.25 14.02
N ASN A 118 -0.56 -2.18 14.83
CA ASN A 118 -0.04 -2.48 16.15
C ASN A 118 1.19 -3.40 16.14
N GLN A 119 1.72 -3.76 14.97
CA GLN A 119 2.98 -4.49 14.81
C GLN A 119 4.14 -3.55 14.45
N GLY A 120 3.88 -2.25 14.37
CA GLY A 120 4.88 -1.22 14.12
C GLY A 120 5.02 -0.85 12.65
N TYR A 121 4.11 -1.29 11.78
CA TYR A 121 4.05 -0.83 10.39
C TYR A 121 3.42 0.57 10.32
N LYS A 122 4.02 1.45 9.52
CA LYS A 122 3.46 2.76 9.15
C LYS A 122 3.71 3.04 7.68
N LEU A 123 2.69 3.55 6.99
CA LEU A 123 2.77 4.04 5.62
C LEU A 123 2.20 5.45 5.57
N LYS A 124 2.93 6.34 4.90
CA LYS A 124 2.45 7.63 4.44
C LYS A 124 2.70 7.75 2.94
N ARG A 125 1.63 7.89 2.15
CA ARG A 125 1.71 8.11 0.70
C ARG A 125 0.93 9.34 0.32
N GLY A 126 1.53 10.21 -0.48
CA GLY A 126 0.94 11.48 -0.87
C GLY A 126 1.47 12.00 -2.18
N THR A 127 0.89 13.10 -2.64
CA THR A 127 1.37 13.81 -3.83
C THR A 127 1.84 15.20 -3.41
N ASP A 128 2.97 15.67 -3.93
CA ASP A 128 3.43 17.04 -3.69
C ASP A 128 2.63 18.06 -4.54
N ILE A 129 2.94 19.35 -4.36
CA ILE A 129 2.30 20.45 -5.10
C ILE A 129 2.56 20.43 -6.61
N PHE A 130 3.51 19.62 -7.07
CA PHE A 130 3.89 19.46 -8.47
C PHE A 130 3.29 18.18 -9.09
N GLY A 131 2.50 17.41 -8.32
CA GLY A 131 1.89 16.18 -8.81
C GLY A 131 2.77 14.93 -8.64
N ASN A 132 3.89 15.00 -7.92
CA ASN A 132 4.78 13.86 -7.75
C ASN A 132 4.40 13.01 -6.54
N GLU A 133 4.37 11.69 -6.73
CA GLU A 133 4.13 10.74 -5.66
C GLU A 133 5.31 10.68 -4.69
N ASN A 134 5.00 10.70 -3.41
CA ASN A 134 5.95 10.55 -2.32
C ASN A 134 5.43 9.44 -1.40
N VAL A 135 6.30 8.47 -1.12
CA VAL A 135 5.98 7.34 -0.27
C VAL A 135 7.02 7.23 0.83
N VAL A 136 6.54 7.05 2.06
CA VAL A 136 7.34 6.77 3.24
C VAL A 136 6.71 5.57 3.92
N GLU A 137 7.50 4.53 4.13
CA GLU A 137 7.13 3.32 4.83
C GLU A 137 8.09 3.10 6.00
N GLU A 138 7.59 2.60 7.12
CA GLU A 138 8.37 2.29 8.30
C GLU A 138 7.93 0.94 8.86
N TYR A 139 8.88 0.05 9.10
CA TYR A 139 8.63 -1.24 9.74
C TYR A 139 9.85 -1.66 10.54
N GLY A 140 9.64 -2.09 11.79
CA GLY A 140 10.73 -2.57 12.64
C GLY A 140 11.85 -1.55 12.91
N GLY A 141 11.54 -0.25 12.83
CA GLY A 141 12.50 0.84 12.98
C GLY A 141 13.29 1.18 11.70
N THR A 142 13.13 0.39 10.64
CA THR A 142 13.68 0.70 9.31
C THR A 142 12.69 1.56 8.55
N LYS A 143 13.19 2.67 8.00
CA LYS A 143 12.42 3.60 7.18
C LYS A 143 12.83 3.47 5.72
N THR A 144 11.85 3.23 4.86
CA THR A 144 11.99 3.23 3.41
C THR A 144 11.27 4.46 2.85
N SER A 145 11.83 5.13 1.86
CA SER A 145 11.15 6.23 1.20
C SER A 145 11.50 6.34 -0.27
N PHE A 146 10.52 6.75 -1.05
CA PHE A 146 10.64 7.10 -2.46
C PHE A 146 10.07 8.50 -2.65
N LYS A 147 10.84 9.41 -3.26
CA LYS A 147 10.38 10.78 -3.48
C LYS A 147 11.00 11.38 -4.74
N ARG A 148 10.28 12.34 -5.33
CA ARG A 148 10.88 13.30 -6.26
C ARG A 148 11.38 14.52 -5.48
N THR A 149 12.59 14.94 -5.81
CA THR A 149 13.26 16.11 -5.24
C THR A 149 12.79 17.39 -5.94
N LEU A 150 13.03 18.55 -5.31
CA LEU A 150 12.69 19.85 -5.88
C LEU A 150 13.37 20.13 -7.23
N ASN A 151 14.51 19.50 -7.49
CA ASN A 151 15.24 19.64 -8.75
C ASN A 151 14.77 18.65 -9.82
N GLY A 152 13.68 17.92 -9.57
CA GLY A 152 13.13 16.92 -10.47
C GLY A 152 13.88 15.58 -10.47
N GLY A 153 14.92 15.39 -9.65
CA GLY A 153 15.56 14.08 -9.49
C GLY A 153 14.74 13.14 -8.59
N LEU A 154 14.95 11.84 -8.70
CA LEU A 154 14.34 10.81 -7.84
C LEU A 154 15.33 10.36 -6.75
N GLU A 155 14.83 10.12 -5.55
CA GLU A 155 15.59 9.58 -4.42
C GLU A 155 14.85 8.39 -3.81
N TYR A 156 15.63 7.35 -3.50
CA TYR A 156 15.20 6.17 -2.75
C TYR A 156 16.09 6.03 -1.51
N ILE A 157 15.49 5.73 -0.36
CA ILE A 157 16.18 5.47 0.91
C ILE A 157 15.63 4.17 1.48
N ASP A 158 16.51 3.32 1.97
CA ASP A 158 16.20 2.08 2.68
C ASP A 158 17.10 1.95 3.91
N GLY A 159 16.59 2.38 5.07
CA GLY A 159 17.39 2.50 6.28
C GLY A 159 18.56 3.49 6.11
N THR A 160 19.79 2.96 6.12
CA THR A 160 21.03 3.75 5.90
C THR A 160 21.41 3.86 4.43
N GLU A 161 20.85 2.99 3.59
CA GLU A 161 21.20 2.88 2.19
C GLU A 161 20.35 3.84 1.35
N LYS A 162 20.91 4.30 0.23
CA LYS A 162 20.24 5.27 -0.63
C LYS A 162 20.63 5.12 -2.09
N ALA A 163 19.71 5.48 -2.97
CA ALA A 163 19.94 5.62 -4.40
C ALA A 163 19.29 6.90 -4.92
N SER A 164 19.81 7.42 -6.02
CA SER A 164 19.23 8.56 -6.70
C SER A 164 19.35 8.44 -8.21
N LEU A 165 18.42 9.09 -8.91
CA LEU A 165 18.44 9.26 -10.36
C LEU A 165 18.13 10.71 -10.67
N SER A 166 19.08 11.45 -11.23
CA SER A 166 18.88 12.87 -11.55
C SER A 166 19.57 13.26 -12.83
N LYS A 167 19.10 14.35 -13.44
CA LYS A 167 19.68 14.93 -14.63
C LYS A 167 20.73 15.96 -14.24
N ASP A 168 21.93 15.85 -14.80
CA ASP A 168 23.01 16.81 -14.58
C ASP A 168 22.89 18.05 -15.49
N ILE A 169 23.81 19.00 -15.30
CA ILE A 169 23.86 20.25 -16.08
C ILE A 169 24.26 20.07 -17.55
N PHE A 170 24.66 18.86 -17.96
CA PHE A 170 25.10 18.52 -19.31
C PHE A 170 24.09 17.61 -20.03
N ASP A 171 22.85 17.59 -19.58
CA ASP A 171 21.77 16.76 -20.11
C ASP A 171 22.05 15.23 -20.05
N ARG A 172 22.74 14.78 -19.00
CA ARG A 172 22.94 13.35 -18.71
C ARG A 172 22.14 12.93 -17.49
N TRP A 173 21.50 11.77 -17.57
CA TRP A 173 20.83 11.17 -16.41
C TRP A 173 21.82 10.27 -15.69
N ILE A 174 21.93 10.46 -14.37
CA ILE A 174 22.92 9.79 -13.53
C ILE A 174 22.18 9.06 -12.43
N TYR A 175 22.31 7.74 -12.43
CA TYR A 175 21.97 6.89 -11.29
C TYR A 175 23.20 6.73 -10.39
N LYS A 176 22.99 6.83 -9.08
CA LYS A 176 24.01 6.51 -8.05
C LYS A 176 23.37 5.77 -6.89
N ASP A 177 24.10 4.88 -6.25
CA ASP A 177 23.70 4.29 -4.97
C ASP A 177 24.83 4.25 -3.93
N SER A 178 24.47 3.89 -2.69
CA SER A 178 25.39 3.76 -1.55
C SER A 178 26.36 2.58 -1.68
N PHE A 179 26.12 1.65 -2.61
CA PHE A 179 27.03 0.54 -2.92
C PHE A 179 28.13 0.90 -3.92
N GLY A 180 28.13 2.16 -4.39
CA GLY A 180 29.14 2.68 -5.32
C GLY A 180 28.83 2.40 -6.79
N ASN A 181 27.63 1.93 -7.13
CA ASN A 181 27.22 1.86 -8.53
C ASN A 181 26.93 3.27 -9.06
N GLU A 182 27.45 3.59 -10.25
CA GLU A 182 27.15 4.81 -10.98
C GLU A 182 26.88 4.49 -12.45
N ILE A 183 25.74 4.93 -12.98
CA ILE A 183 25.33 4.68 -14.35
C ILE A 183 24.91 6.00 -14.99
N GLN A 184 25.46 6.30 -16.15
CA GLN A 184 25.19 7.52 -16.87
C GLN A 184 24.51 7.23 -18.21
N PHE A 185 23.43 7.95 -18.49
CA PHE A 185 22.71 7.91 -19.76
C PHE A 185 22.82 9.26 -20.45
N GLY A 186 23.42 9.28 -21.64
CA GLY A 186 23.28 10.42 -22.54
C GLY A 186 21.85 10.57 -23.05
N LYS A 187 21.49 11.75 -23.53
CA LYS A 187 20.14 12.11 -24.00
C LYS A 187 19.49 11.07 -24.93
N SER A 188 20.19 10.62 -25.97
CA SER A 188 19.62 9.67 -26.95
C SER A 188 19.35 8.29 -26.34
N SER A 189 20.22 7.81 -25.45
CA SER A 189 20.02 6.58 -24.71
C SER A 189 18.86 6.71 -23.73
N TRP A 190 18.79 7.84 -23.03
CA TRP A 190 17.70 8.13 -22.09
C TRP A 190 16.34 8.12 -22.78
N GLU A 191 16.20 8.85 -23.90
CA GLU A 191 14.94 8.89 -24.67
C GLU A 191 14.50 7.49 -25.14
N ARG A 192 15.44 6.61 -25.48
CA ARG A 192 15.14 5.21 -25.85
C ARG A 192 14.64 4.40 -24.66
N ILE A 193 15.26 4.56 -23.50
CA ILE A 193 14.88 3.87 -22.26
C ILE A 193 13.51 4.38 -21.81
N LEU A 194 13.30 5.68 -21.80
CA LEU A 194 12.03 6.29 -21.40
C LEU A 194 10.86 5.84 -22.28
N ARG A 195 11.07 5.66 -23.59
CA ARG A 195 10.05 5.07 -24.47
C ARG A 195 9.65 3.64 -24.10
N ARG A 196 10.56 2.87 -23.50
CA ARG A 196 10.31 1.49 -23.06
C ARG A 196 9.64 1.43 -21.68
N TYR A 197 10.09 2.27 -20.76
CA TYR A 197 9.64 2.25 -19.36
C TYR A 197 8.48 3.21 -19.08
N HIS A 198 8.14 4.09 -20.03
CA HIS A 198 7.06 5.07 -19.98
C HIS A 198 7.20 6.21 -18.94
N SER A 199 7.98 6.03 -17.88
CA SER A 199 8.25 7.08 -16.88
C SER A 199 9.65 6.97 -16.28
N GLU A 200 10.17 8.07 -15.74
CA GLU A 200 11.48 8.07 -15.08
C GLU A 200 11.47 7.22 -13.81
N GLU A 201 10.34 7.20 -13.10
CA GLU A 201 10.10 6.35 -11.92
C GLU A 201 10.24 4.88 -12.27
N SER A 202 9.67 4.46 -13.40
CA SER A 202 9.76 3.07 -13.86
C SER A 202 11.20 2.70 -14.24
N VAL A 203 11.95 3.63 -14.84
CA VAL A 203 13.39 3.43 -15.10
C VAL A 203 14.15 3.31 -13.80
N PHE A 204 13.91 4.22 -12.85
CA PHE A 204 14.58 4.22 -11.56
C PHE A 204 14.31 2.93 -10.78
N ASN A 205 13.05 2.46 -10.73
CA ASN A 205 12.69 1.19 -10.13
C ASN A 205 13.43 0.01 -10.78
N GLY A 206 13.57 0.00 -12.11
CA GLY A 206 14.38 -1.01 -12.80
C GLY A 206 15.86 -0.98 -12.40
N LEU A 207 16.43 0.21 -12.19
CA LEU A 207 17.81 0.34 -11.70
C LEU A 207 17.94 -0.10 -10.24
N LEU A 208 16.95 0.17 -9.39
CA LEU A 208 16.95 -0.34 -8.02
C LEU A 208 16.91 -1.88 -8.01
N ASP A 209 16.06 -2.49 -8.84
CA ASP A 209 15.98 -3.95 -9.03
C ASP A 209 17.35 -4.55 -9.42
N ASP A 210 18.03 -3.94 -10.39
CA ASP A 210 19.26 -4.48 -10.96
C ASP A 210 20.50 -4.23 -10.06
N TYR A 211 20.52 -3.13 -9.31
CA TYR A 211 21.73 -2.63 -8.65
C TYR A 211 21.62 -2.47 -7.13
N PHE A 212 20.44 -2.12 -6.61
CA PHE A 212 20.26 -1.77 -5.20
C PHE A 212 19.84 -2.95 -4.32
N TYR A 213 18.84 -3.73 -4.73
CA TYR A 213 18.23 -4.79 -3.90
C TYR A 213 18.98 -6.14 -3.90
N ARG A 214 20.31 -6.11 -4.02
CA ARG A 214 21.14 -7.31 -4.17
C ARG A 214 21.14 -8.22 -2.93
#